data_AF-A0AAV6RVX1-F1
#
_entry.id   AF-A0AAV6RVX1-F1
#
_cell.length_a   1.000
_cell.length_b   1.000
_cell.length_c   1.000
_cell.angle_alpha   90.00
_cell.angle_beta   90.00
_cell.angle_gamma   90.00
#
_symmetry.space_group_name_H-M   'P 1'
#
loop_
_entity.id
_entity.type
_entity.pdbx_description
1 polymer ?
#
loop_
_entity_poly.entity_id
_entity_poly.type
_entity_poly.pdbx_seq_one_letter_code
_entity_poly.pdbx_strand_id
1 'polypeptide(L)'
;METVEREKSLKNETEQEYRVNVTSKKRLIEQMNKYKEVLKTALDGQTEMAEETKRVLLQELLANFEAAVQDNVLVNGEPWEEAPDEEDEEAYDLEGLLDDTIVETTRRRRTYPRQILPHVVHSLKAERKIMGLYEDTVKPQEMVKDPDQENIMTDLSAAAPGMVKQAIQVIKSISTLQKQAEGLCEILNMKPSHTTLEMEREVFGYSGQPDAPPPPEEGVAAERHRQPIKRAVEEAAATGCYVPLAKKPDCPAGGDKVE
;
A
#
# COMPACT_ATOMS: atom_id res chain seq x y z
N MET A 1 30.96 -31.86 -15.96
CA MET A 1 30.00 -31.87 -17.09
C MET A 1 30.68 -32.16 -18.43
N GLU A 2 31.98 -31.95 -18.61
CA GLU A 2 32.69 -32.26 -19.87
C GLU A 2 32.95 -33.75 -20.15
N THR A 3 32.93 -34.61 -19.13
CA THR A 3 33.19 -36.05 -19.32
C THR A 3 32.00 -36.81 -19.89
N VAL A 4 30.78 -36.31 -19.67
CA VAL A 4 29.54 -36.93 -20.15
C VAL A 4 29.25 -36.58 -21.61
N GLU A 5 29.69 -35.39 -22.08
CA GLU A 5 29.56 -35.02 -23.49
C GLU A 5 30.59 -35.73 -24.38
N ARG A 6 31.79 -36.02 -23.85
CA ARG A 6 32.83 -36.76 -24.59
C ARG A 6 32.46 -38.21 -24.86
N GLU A 7 31.74 -38.85 -23.93
CA GLU A 7 31.19 -40.20 -24.10
C GLU A 7 29.99 -40.23 -25.07
N LYS A 8 29.19 -39.15 -25.14
CA LYS A 8 28.14 -39.02 -26.16
C LYS A 8 28.70 -38.77 -27.55
N SER A 9 29.82 -38.07 -27.69
CA SER A 9 30.44 -37.82 -29.00
C SER A 9 31.16 -39.03 -29.59
N LEU A 10 31.69 -39.94 -28.76
CA LEU A 10 32.41 -41.14 -29.21
C LEU A 10 31.49 -42.30 -29.64
N LYS A 11 30.22 -42.31 -29.25
CA LYS A 11 29.24 -43.32 -29.71
C LYS A 11 28.70 -43.05 -31.11
N ASN A 12 28.80 -41.82 -31.59
CA ASN A 12 28.17 -41.41 -32.86
C ASN A 12 29.01 -41.73 -34.10
N GLU A 13 30.27 -42.17 -33.95
CA GLU A 13 31.15 -42.48 -35.10
C GLU A 13 31.24 -43.98 -35.43
N THR A 14 30.67 -44.87 -34.60
CA THR A 14 30.76 -46.33 -34.79
C THR A 14 29.45 -47.03 -35.13
N GLU A 15 28.31 -46.33 -35.10
CA GLU A 15 26.98 -46.92 -35.37
C GLU A 15 26.47 -46.44 -36.73
N GLN A 16 27.23 -46.74 -37.80
CA GLN A 16 26.64 -46.71 -39.14
C GLN A 16 25.69 -47.90 -39.25
N GLU A 17 24.40 -47.61 -39.27
CA GLU A 17 23.37 -48.61 -39.47
C GLU A 17 23.41 -49.07 -40.94
N TYR A 18 23.93 -50.28 -41.17
CA TYR A 18 24.09 -50.86 -42.50
C TYR A 18 22.86 -51.63 -42.98
N ARG A 19 21.88 -51.83 -42.10
CA ARG A 19 20.64 -52.53 -42.42
C ARG A 19 19.79 -51.71 -43.38
N VAL A 20 19.09 -52.41 -44.26
CA VAL A 20 18.21 -51.79 -45.25
C VAL A 20 16.94 -51.32 -44.55
N ASN A 21 16.59 -50.05 -44.70
CA ASN A 21 15.36 -49.50 -44.12
C ASN A 21 14.17 -49.74 -45.06
N VAL A 22 13.11 -50.34 -44.53
CA VAL A 22 11.90 -50.73 -45.25
C VAL A 22 10.69 -50.13 -44.54
N THR A 23 9.70 -49.68 -45.30
CA THR A 23 8.53 -48.98 -44.75
C THR A 23 7.36 -49.89 -44.38
N SER A 24 7.32 -51.12 -44.92
CA SER A 24 6.25 -52.09 -44.66
C SER A 24 6.81 -53.50 -44.51
N LYS A 25 6.59 -54.08 -43.33
CA LYS A 25 6.98 -55.46 -42.98
C LYS A 25 6.25 -56.46 -43.88
N LYS A 26 4.94 -56.25 -44.11
CA LYS A 26 4.08 -57.08 -44.97
C LYS A 26 4.62 -57.22 -46.39
N ARG A 27 4.96 -56.11 -47.04
CA ARG A 27 5.50 -56.13 -48.41
C ARG A 27 6.82 -56.91 -48.49
N LEU A 28 7.66 -56.81 -47.46
CA LEU A 28 8.91 -57.55 -47.42
C LEU A 28 8.67 -59.06 -47.21
N ILE A 29 7.74 -59.45 -46.35
CA ILE A 29 7.31 -60.85 -46.18
C ILE A 29 6.83 -61.43 -47.52
N GLU A 30 6.00 -60.71 -48.28
CA GLU A 30 5.54 -61.15 -49.59
C GLU A 30 6.68 -61.36 -50.60
N GLN A 31 7.67 -60.45 -50.61
CA GLN A 31 8.83 -60.59 -51.49
C GLN A 31 9.72 -61.75 -51.06
N MET A 32 9.99 -61.87 -49.75
CA MET A 32 10.75 -62.97 -49.18
C MET A 32 10.12 -64.32 -49.55
N ASN A 33 8.79 -64.45 -49.46
CA ASN A 33 8.08 -65.66 -49.87
C ASN A 33 8.22 -65.98 -51.37
N LYS A 34 8.20 -64.97 -52.25
CA LYS A 34 8.46 -65.18 -53.69
C LYS A 34 9.87 -65.72 -53.94
N TYR A 35 10.88 -65.16 -53.26
CA TYR A 35 12.25 -65.64 -53.38
C TYR A 35 12.45 -67.03 -52.76
N LYS A 36 11.77 -67.35 -51.66
CA LYS A 36 11.73 -68.71 -51.11
C LYS A 36 11.20 -69.72 -52.13
N GLU A 37 10.15 -69.39 -52.88
CA GLU A 37 9.64 -70.27 -53.96
C GLU A 37 10.66 -70.44 -55.10
N VAL A 38 11.35 -69.36 -55.50
CA VAL A 38 12.42 -69.46 -56.51
C VAL A 38 13.55 -70.37 -56.01
N LEU A 39 13.99 -70.22 -54.76
CA LEU A 39 15.03 -71.08 -54.15
C LEU A 39 14.62 -72.55 -54.13
N LYS A 40 13.35 -72.85 -53.80
CA LYS A 40 12.80 -74.21 -53.89
C LYS A 40 12.91 -74.77 -55.31
N THR A 41 12.46 -74.02 -56.31
CA THR A 41 12.52 -74.46 -57.72
C THR A 41 13.95 -74.65 -58.24
N ALA A 42 14.90 -73.84 -57.79
CA ALA A 42 16.31 -73.96 -58.18
C ALA A 42 16.97 -75.22 -57.62
N LEU A 43 16.69 -75.57 -56.36
CA LEU A 43 17.11 -76.82 -55.74
C LEU A 43 16.43 -78.03 -56.39
N ASP A 44 15.19 -77.87 -56.86
CA ASP A 44 14.46 -78.95 -57.53
C ASP A 44 15.07 -79.39 -58.87
N GLY A 45 15.74 -78.47 -59.57
CA GLY A 45 16.49 -78.78 -60.79
C GLY A 45 17.80 -79.54 -60.59
N GLN A 46 18.25 -79.76 -59.35
CA GLN A 46 19.49 -80.48 -59.05
C GLN A 46 19.22 -81.97 -58.82
N THR A 47 19.45 -82.79 -59.85
CA THR A 47 19.09 -84.23 -59.91
C THR A 47 20.08 -85.18 -59.25
N GLU A 48 21.24 -84.71 -58.78
CA GLU A 48 22.33 -85.58 -58.29
C GLU A 48 22.28 -85.90 -56.78
N MET A 49 21.24 -85.47 -56.06
CA MET A 49 21.14 -85.62 -54.60
C MET A 49 20.03 -86.58 -54.16
N ALA A 50 20.28 -87.32 -53.09
CA ALA A 50 19.27 -88.14 -52.43
C ALA A 50 18.12 -87.26 -51.89
N GLU A 51 16.88 -87.71 -52.03
CA GLU A 51 15.69 -86.93 -51.69
C GLU A 51 15.65 -86.46 -50.23
N GLU A 52 16.15 -87.30 -49.31
CA GLU A 52 16.12 -87.00 -47.88
C GLU A 52 17.14 -85.92 -47.48
N THR A 53 18.35 -85.96 -48.03
CA THR A 53 19.36 -84.91 -47.80
C THR A 53 18.94 -83.60 -48.44
N LYS A 54 18.27 -83.66 -49.59
CA LYS A 54 17.71 -82.50 -50.27
C LYS A 54 16.64 -81.78 -49.44
N ARG A 55 15.75 -82.51 -48.76
CA ARG A 55 14.72 -81.91 -47.89
C ARG A 55 15.34 -81.15 -46.72
N VAL A 56 16.31 -81.75 -46.03
CA VAL A 56 16.99 -81.13 -44.89
C VAL A 56 17.72 -79.86 -45.33
N LEU A 57 18.50 -79.94 -46.42
CA LEU A 57 19.23 -78.79 -46.96
C LEU A 57 18.30 -77.66 -47.41
N LEU A 58 17.15 -78.00 -48.01
CA LEU A 58 16.15 -77.01 -48.42
C LEU A 58 15.58 -76.29 -47.20
N GLN A 59 15.21 -77.02 -46.14
CA GLN A 59 14.67 -76.42 -44.92
C GLN A 59 15.70 -75.49 -44.25
N GLU A 60 16.95 -75.94 -44.11
CA GLU A 60 18.04 -75.13 -43.55
C GLU A 60 18.32 -73.89 -44.41
N LEU A 61 18.37 -74.04 -45.73
CA LEU A 61 18.60 -72.91 -46.64
C LEU A 61 17.50 -71.85 -46.53
N LEU A 62 16.23 -72.27 -46.49
CA LEU A 62 15.10 -71.35 -46.37
C LEU A 62 15.09 -70.64 -45.02
N ALA A 63 15.38 -71.35 -43.93
CA ALA A 63 15.47 -70.76 -42.59
C ALA A 63 16.65 -69.78 -42.49
N ASN A 64 17.82 -70.16 -43.02
CA ASN A 64 19.00 -69.30 -43.03
C ASN A 64 18.79 -68.05 -43.91
N PHE A 65 18.12 -68.20 -45.06
CA PHE A 65 17.76 -67.08 -45.92
C PHE A 65 16.84 -66.10 -45.20
N GLU A 66 15.80 -66.61 -44.54
CA GLU A 66 14.86 -65.79 -43.78
C GLU A 66 15.55 -65.04 -42.63
N ALA A 67 16.29 -65.75 -41.78
CA ALA A 67 17.02 -65.16 -40.67
C ALA A 67 18.01 -64.09 -41.17
N ALA A 68 18.77 -64.38 -42.24
CA ALA A 68 19.70 -63.42 -42.81
C ALA A 68 19.00 -62.16 -43.34
N VAL A 69 17.82 -62.29 -43.97
CA VAL A 69 17.05 -61.13 -44.43
C VAL A 69 16.51 -60.32 -43.24
N GLN A 70 15.98 -60.98 -42.21
CA GLN A 70 15.45 -60.34 -41.01
C GLN A 70 16.54 -59.59 -40.22
N ASP A 71 17.73 -60.17 -40.09
CA ASP A 71 18.88 -59.57 -39.40
C ASP A 71 19.48 -58.36 -40.13
N ASN A 72 19.24 -58.23 -41.44
CA ASN A 72 19.81 -57.19 -42.29
C ASN A 72 18.80 -56.09 -42.67
N VAL A 73 17.60 -56.10 -42.10
CA VAL A 73 16.54 -55.14 -42.39
C VAL A 73 16.11 -54.40 -41.12
N LEU A 74 15.76 -53.13 -41.30
CA LEU A 74 14.99 -52.35 -40.33
C LEU A 74 13.63 -52.01 -40.94
N VAL A 75 12.57 -52.10 -40.14
CA VAL A 75 11.24 -51.64 -40.53
C VAL A 75 10.96 -50.35 -39.79
N ASN A 76 10.80 -49.24 -40.51
CA ASN A 76 10.63 -47.89 -39.94
C ASN A 76 11.69 -47.50 -38.89
N GLY A 77 12.91 -48.03 -39.01
CA GLY A 77 14.01 -47.79 -38.09
C GLY A 77 14.06 -48.71 -36.86
N GLU A 78 13.12 -49.66 -36.75
CA GLU A 78 13.08 -50.67 -35.69
C GLU A 78 13.57 -52.03 -36.22
N PRO A 79 14.20 -52.87 -35.38
CA PRO A 79 14.59 -54.22 -35.76
C PRO A 79 13.36 -55.09 -36.03
N TRP A 80 13.54 -56.15 -36.82
CA TRP A 80 12.46 -57.01 -37.32
C TRP A 80 11.48 -57.53 -36.24
N GLU A 81 11.99 -57.89 -35.07
CA GLU A 81 11.21 -58.42 -33.93
C GLU A 81 10.41 -57.35 -33.18
N GLU A 82 10.90 -56.10 -33.16
CA GLU A 82 10.25 -55.00 -32.44
C GLU A 82 9.27 -54.24 -33.33
N ALA A 83 9.47 -54.30 -34.64
CA ALA A 83 8.63 -53.62 -35.60
C ALA A 83 7.19 -54.16 -35.59
N PRO A 84 6.18 -53.27 -35.48
CA PRO A 84 4.78 -53.67 -35.40
C PRO A 84 4.36 -54.41 -36.67
N ASP A 85 3.72 -55.56 -36.48
CA ASP A 85 3.01 -56.21 -37.55
C ASP A 85 1.72 -55.42 -37.81
N GLU A 86 1.50 -54.97 -39.05
CA GLU A 86 0.29 -54.25 -39.47
C GLU A 86 -1.00 -55.08 -39.20
N GLU A 87 -0.86 -56.38 -38.94
CA GLU A 87 -1.94 -57.31 -38.58
C GLU A 87 -2.23 -57.35 -37.07
N ASP A 88 -1.29 -56.88 -36.25
CA ASP A 88 -1.38 -56.78 -34.78
C ASP A 88 -1.84 -55.39 -34.31
N GLU A 89 -2.29 -54.53 -35.24
CA GLU A 89 -3.09 -53.35 -34.88
C GLU A 89 -4.43 -53.88 -34.35
N GLU A 90 -4.39 -54.30 -33.09
CA GLU A 90 -5.46 -54.85 -32.30
C GLU A 90 -6.70 -54.02 -32.61
N ALA A 91 -7.73 -54.69 -33.13
CA ALA A 91 -8.97 -54.09 -33.60
C ALA A 91 -9.76 -53.54 -32.42
N TYR A 92 -9.20 -52.55 -31.73
CA TYR A 92 -9.93 -51.66 -30.86
C TYR A 92 -11.05 -51.09 -31.72
N ASP A 93 -12.29 -51.23 -31.23
CA ASP A 93 -13.45 -50.57 -31.82
C ASP A 93 -13.33 -49.05 -31.58
N LEU A 94 -12.38 -48.44 -32.29
CA LEU A 94 -12.07 -47.02 -32.23
C LEU A 94 -13.28 -46.20 -32.68
N GLU A 95 -14.09 -46.77 -33.57
CA GLU A 95 -15.33 -46.16 -34.03
C GLU A 95 -16.38 -46.12 -32.91
N GLY A 96 -16.59 -47.22 -32.19
CA GLY A 96 -17.44 -47.25 -31.00
C GLY A 96 -16.97 -46.31 -29.88
N LEU A 97 -15.67 -46.30 -29.59
CA LEU A 97 -15.09 -45.38 -28.59
C LEU A 97 -15.25 -43.92 -29.03
N LEU A 98 -15.06 -43.63 -30.32
CA LEU A 98 -15.23 -42.30 -30.87
C LEU A 98 -16.69 -41.86 -30.74
N ASP A 99 -17.65 -42.69 -31.10
CA ASP A 99 -19.08 -42.38 -30.98
C ASP A 99 -19.49 -42.12 -29.54
N ASP A 100 -19.04 -42.96 -28.60
CA ASP A 100 -19.30 -42.76 -27.17
C ASP A 100 -18.75 -41.41 -26.68
N THR A 101 -17.52 -41.06 -27.07
CA THR A 101 -16.93 -39.77 -26.67
C THR A 101 -17.65 -38.59 -27.32
N ILE A 102 -18.11 -38.71 -28.57
CA ILE A 102 -18.90 -37.67 -29.25
C ILE A 102 -20.24 -37.47 -28.54
N VAL A 103 -20.94 -38.55 -28.19
CA VAL A 103 -22.22 -38.49 -27.48
C VAL A 103 -22.03 -37.89 -26.08
N GLU A 104 -21.02 -38.33 -25.34
CA GLU A 104 -20.72 -37.82 -24.02
C GLU A 104 -20.41 -36.32 -24.05
N THR A 105 -19.50 -35.91 -24.93
CA THR A 105 -19.10 -34.50 -25.05
C THR A 105 -20.29 -33.62 -25.46
N THR A 106 -21.13 -34.09 -26.38
CA THR A 106 -22.36 -33.38 -26.78
C THR A 106 -23.33 -33.24 -25.61
N ARG A 107 -23.53 -34.30 -24.82
CA ARG A 107 -24.36 -34.27 -23.61
C ARG A 107 -23.81 -33.30 -22.57
N ARG A 108 -22.48 -33.31 -22.33
CA ARG A 108 -21.81 -32.40 -21.40
C ARG A 108 -21.99 -30.95 -21.84
N ARG A 109 -21.72 -30.63 -23.11
CA ARG A 109 -21.90 -29.27 -23.68
C ARG A 109 -23.33 -28.75 -23.53
N ARG A 110 -24.33 -29.62 -23.65
CA ARG A 110 -25.74 -29.24 -23.47
C ARG A 110 -26.14 -29.06 -21.99
N THR A 111 -25.66 -29.94 -21.11
CA THR A 111 -26.22 -30.08 -19.76
C THR A 111 -25.46 -29.26 -18.72
N TYR A 112 -24.13 -29.29 -18.77
CA TYR A 112 -23.28 -28.72 -17.72
C TYR A 112 -23.43 -27.20 -17.60
N PRO A 113 -23.48 -26.40 -18.68
CA PRO A 113 -23.70 -24.95 -18.55
C PRO A 113 -25.01 -24.63 -17.82
N ARG A 114 -26.06 -25.42 -18.04
CA ARG A 114 -27.37 -25.24 -17.38
C ARG A 114 -27.33 -25.64 -15.91
N GLN A 115 -26.49 -26.60 -15.53
CA GLN A 115 -26.28 -27.02 -14.14
C GLN A 115 -25.36 -26.04 -13.38
N ILE A 116 -24.30 -25.55 -14.03
CA ILE A 116 -23.31 -24.64 -13.41
C ILE A 116 -23.92 -23.23 -13.21
N LEU A 117 -24.69 -22.74 -14.18
CA LEU A 117 -25.28 -21.40 -14.15
C LEU A 117 -26.01 -21.08 -12.83
N PRO A 118 -26.95 -21.90 -12.32
CA PRO A 118 -27.60 -21.59 -11.06
C PRO A 118 -26.61 -21.53 -9.90
N HIS A 119 -25.62 -22.41 -9.80
CA HIS A 119 -24.65 -22.37 -8.69
C HIS A 119 -23.88 -21.04 -8.66
N VAL A 120 -23.40 -20.59 -9.83
CA VAL A 120 -22.67 -19.31 -9.95
C VAL A 120 -23.59 -18.12 -9.67
N VAL A 121 -24.83 -18.15 -10.14
CA VAL A 121 -25.81 -17.08 -9.85
C VAL A 121 -26.12 -17.02 -8.35
N HIS A 122 -26.26 -18.16 -7.68
CA HIS A 122 -26.49 -18.20 -6.23
C HIS A 122 -25.28 -17.69 -5.46
N SER A 123 -24.04 -18.05 -5.84
CA SER A 123 -22.83 -17.56 -5.18
C SER A 123 -22.68 -16.05 -5.34
N LEU A 124 -22.87 -15.52 -6.55
CA LEU A 124 -22.82 -14.07 -6.80
C LEU A 124 -23.91 -13.30 -6.05
N LYS A 125 -25.12 -13.86 -5.93
CA LYS A 125 -26.18 -13.27 -5.10
C LYS A 125 -25.81 -13.26 -3.62
N ALA A 126 -25.19 -14.34 -3.12
CA ALA A 126 -24.73 -14.41 -1.74
C ALA A 126 -23.63 -13.38 -1.46
N GLU A 127 -22.66 -13.24 -2.36
CA GLU A 127 -21.60 -12.23 -2.27
C GLU A 127 -22.17 -10.81 -2.24
N ARG A 128 -23.11 -10.49 -3.16
CA ARG A 128 -23.82 -9.21 -3.14
C ARG A 128 -24.55 -8.97 -1.82
N LYS A 129 -25.19 -10.00 -1.24
CA LYS A 129 -25.87 -9.88 0.04
C LYS A 129 -24.87 -9.58 1.17
N ILE A 130 -23.71 -10.22 1.19
CA ILE A 130 -22.65 -9.96 2.17
C ILE A 130 -22.14 -8.52 2.05
N MET A 131 -21.93 -8.03 0.83
CA MET A 131 -21.51 -6.65 0.60
C MET A 131 -22.54 -5.63 1.13
N GLY A 132 -23.85 -5.88 0.93
CA GLY A 132 -24.90 -5.03 1.50
C GLY A 132 -24.86 -4.95 3.03
N LEU A 133 -24.50 -6.05 3.72
CA LEU A 133 -24.33 -6.03 5.18
C LEU A 133 -23.13 -5.18 5.61
N TYR A 134 -22.09 -5.10 4.78
CA TYR A 134 -20.93 -4.25 5.05
C TYR A 134 -21.26 -2.76 4.92
N GLU A 135 -22.00 -2.37 3.88
CA GLU A 135 -22.44 -0.98 3.67
C GLU A 135 -23.27 -0.45 4.85
N ASP A 136 -24.19 -1.25 5.39
CA ASP A 136 -25.02 -0.85 6.54
C ASP A 136 -24.20 -0.67 7.83
N THR A 137 -23.07 -1.38 7.97
CA THR A 137 -22.25 -1.39 9.18
C THR A 137 -21.31 -0.19 9.24
N VAL A 138 -20.91 0.37 8.09
CA VAL A 138 -19.97 1.51 8.02
C VAL A 138 -20.74 2.82 7.94
N LYS A 139 -21.28 3.26 9.08
CA LYS A 139 -21.75 4.66 9.21
C LYS A 139 -20.56 5.54 9.60
N PRO A 140 -20.19 6.56 8.80
CA PRO A 140 -19.10 7.46 9.17
C PRO A 140 -19.44 8.13 10.50
N GLN A 141 -18.48 8.11 11.42
CA GLN A 141 -18.62 8.73 12.73
C GLN A 141 -18.75 10.25 12.53
N GLU A 142 -19.93 10.78 12.82
CA GLU A 142 -20.18 12.21 12.74
C GLU A 142 -19.37 12.90 13.84
N MET A 143 -18.33 13.63 13.44
CA MET A 143 -17.49 14.39 14.36
C MET A 143 -18.25 15.63 14.82
N VAL A 144 -18.97 15.50 15.94
CA VAL A 144 -19.56 16.64 16.64
C VAL A 144 -18.42 17.49 17.19
N LYS A 145 -18.41 18.79 16.88
CA LYS A 145 -17.46 19.73 17.46
C LYS A 145 -17.71 19.83 18.96
N ASP A 146 -16.63 19.91 19.73
CA ASP A 146 -16.72 20.05 21.17
C ASP A 146 -17.49 21.35 21.53
N PRO A 147 -18.63 21.26 22.24
CA PRO A 147 -19.43 22.43 22.60
C PRO A 147 -18.65 23.41 23.48
N ASP A 148 -17.68 22.94 24.26
CA ASP A 148 -16.85 23.81 25.08
C ASP A 148 -15.92 24.67 24.21
N GLN A 149 -15.39 24.09 23.12
CA GLN A 149 -14.57 24.82 22.16
C GLN A 149 -15.39 25.88 21.39
N GLU A 150 -16.63 25.56 21.04
CA GLU A 150 -17.53 26.51 20.37
C GLU A 150 -17.86 27.69 21.27
N ASN A 151 -18.21 27.45 22.54
CA ASN A 151 -18.49 28.50 23.52
C ASN A 151 -17.28 29.42 23.76
N ILE A 152 -16.08 28.85 23.90
CA ILE A 152 -14.86 29.65 24.07
C ILE A 152 -14.62 30.53 22.84
N MET A 153 -14.83 29.99 21.64
CA MET A 153 -14.63 30.74 20.39
C MET A 153 -15.66 31.87 20.24
N THR A 154 -16.93 31.63 20.59
CA THR A 154 -17.98 32.65 20.54
C THR A 154 -17.70 33.76 21.54
N ASP A 155 -17.34 33.42 22.78
CA ASP A 155 -17.05 34.41 23.83
C ASP A 155 -15.85 35.29 23.48
N LEU A 156 -14.76 34.67 22.99
CA LEU A 156 -13.58 35.39 22.52
C LEU A 156 -13.94 36.33 21.36
N SER A 157 -14.73 35.85 20.40
CA SER A 157 -15.14 36.65 19.24
C SER A 157 -16.04 37.83 19.60
N ALA A 158 -16.86 37.69 20.64
CA ALA A 158 -17.73 38.75 21.15
C ALA A 158 -16.95 39.79 21.97
N ALA A 159 -15.98 39.36 22.77
CA ALA A 159 -15.20 40.24 23.65
C ALA A 159 -14.12 41.04 22.90
N ALA A 160 -13.45 40.42 21.91
CA ALA A 160 -12.29 41.01 21.23
C ALA A 160 -12.57 42.41 20.61
N PRO A 161 -13.69 42.67 19.90
CA PRO A 161 -13.96 43.99 19.33
C PRO A 161 -14.14 45.08 20.40
N GLY A 162 -14.70 44.75 21.56
CA GLY A 162 -14.88 45.68 22.68
C GLY A 162 -13.53 46.11 23.27
N MET A 163 -12.65 45.13 23.51
CA MET A 163 -11.30 45.38 24.01
C MET A 163 -10.47 46.21 23.03
N VAL A 164 -10.56 45.94 21.72
CA VAL A 164 -9.85 46.72 20.69
C VAL A 164 -10.33 48.17 20.67
N LYS A 165 -11.64 48.43 20.78
CA LYS A 165 -12.18 49.79 20.87
C LYS A 165 -11.66 50.54 22.09
N GLN A 166 -11.62 49.88 23.24
CA GLN A 166 -11.08 50.46 24.47
C GLN A 166 -9.60 50.80 24.33
N ALA A 167 -8.80 49.89 23.76
CA ALA A 167 -7.38 50.13 23.52
C ALA A 167 -7.15 51.35 22.60
N ILE A 168 -7.91 51.45 21.51
CA ILE A 168 -7.86 52.61 20.60
C ILE A 168 -8.24 53.91 21.33
N GLN A 169 -9.27 53.87 22.17
CA GLN A 169 -9.70 55.05 22.94
C GLN A 169 -8.63 55.49 23.94
N VAL A 170 -8.00 54.54 24.65
CA VAL A 170 -6.89 54.83 25.57
C VAL A 170 -5.74 55.47 24.83
N ILE A 171 -5.30 54.90 23.70
CA ILE A 171 -4.22 55.46 22.87
C ILE A 171 -4.54 56.91 22.45
N LYS A 172 -5.77 57.18 22.01
CA LYS A 172 -6.20 58.54 21.65
C LYS A 172 -6.14 59.49 22.85
N SER A 173 -6.68 59.07 24.00
CA SER A 173 -6.70 59.89 25.22
C SER A 173 -5.29 60.20 25.77
N ILE A 174 -4.37 59.24 25.69
CA ILE A 174 -2.97 59.44 26.10
C ILE A 174 -2.31 60.50 25.21
N SER A 175 -2.52 60.43 23.90
CA SER A 175 -1.95 61.43 22.98
C SER A 175 -2.47 62.85 23.23
N THR A 176 -3.74 62.99 23.62
CA THR A 176 -4.31 64.29 23.99
C THR A 176 -3.76 64.79 25.32
N LEU A 177 -3.64 63.90 26.32
CA LEU A 177 -3.10 64.24 27.62
C LEU A 177 -1.63 64.66 27.53
N GLN A 178 -0.84 63.98 26.70
CA GLN A 178 0.56 64.33 26.44
C GLN A 178 0.67 65.77 25.90
N LYS A 179 -0.14 66.14 24.90
CA LYS A 179 -0.16 67.52 24.36
C LYS A 179 -0.53 68.55 25.42
N GLN A 180 -1.50 68.25 26.28
CA GLN A 180 -1.90 69.14 27.38
C GLN A 180 -0.76 69.30 28.40
N ALA A 181 -0.09 68.21 28.77
CA ALA A 181 1.04 68.24 29.68
C ALA A 181 2.23 69.02 29.09
N GLU A 182 2.54 68.84 27.80
CA GLU A 182 3.58 69.60 27.10
C GLU A 182 3.26 71.10 27.08
N GLY A 183 2.02 71.49 26.76
CA GLY A 183 1.59 72.89 26.78
C GLY A 183 1.64 73.54 28.18
N LEU A 184 1.26 72.80 29.23
CA LEU A 184 1.41 73.27 30.61
C LEU A 184 2.88 73.44 31.00
N CYS A 185 3.74 72.49 30.62
CA CYS A 185 5.18 72.60 30.81
C CYS A 185 5.76 73.82 30.06
N GLU A 186 5.29 74.12 28.85
CA GLU A 186 5.71 75.31 28.10
C GLU A 186 5.36 76.59 28.86
N ILE A 187 4.11 76.73 29.35
CA ILE A 187 3.67 77.88 30.15
C ILE A 187 4.53 78.04 31.42
N LEU A 188 4.77 76.95 32.16
CA LEU A 188 5.59 76.98 33.38
C LEU A 188 7.04 77.37 33.11
N ASN A 189 7.55 77.10 31.91
CA ASN A 189 8.92 77.46 31.50
C ASN A 189 9.02 78.86 30.87
N MET A 190 7.90 79.57 30.67
CA MET A 190 7.93 80.95 30.19
C MET A 190 8.41 81.88 31.30
N LYS A 191 9.30 82.81 30.96
CA LYS A 191 9.73 83.87 31.88
C LYS A 191 8.64 84.94 31.95
N PRO A 192 8.30 85.47 33.13
CA PRO A 192 7.32 86.55 33.25
C PRO A 192 7.78 87.75 32.42
N SER A 193 6.85 88.39 31.72
CA SER A 193 7.16 89.55 30.90
C SER A 193 7.63 90.72 31.78
N HIS A 194 8.44 91.62 31.23
CA HIS A 194 8.94 92.80 31.96
C HIS A 194 7.79 93.59 32.64
N THR A 195 6.65 93.73 31.95
CA THR A 195 5.46 94.42 32.47
C THR A 195 4.84 93.71 33.67
N THR A 196 4.86 92.37 33.69
CA THR A 196 4.36 91.55 34.81
C THR A 196 5.26 91.66 36.03
N LEU A 197 6.59 91.69 35.82
CA LEU A 197 7.57 91.89 36.90
C LEU A 197 7.54 93.31 37.49
N GLU A 198 7.21 94.34 36.69
CA GLU A 198 7.02 95.70 37.19
C GLU A 198 5.78 95.80 38.09
N MET A 199 4.65 95.23 37.65
CA MET A 199 3.43 95.17 38.47
C MET A 199 3.64 94.38 39.77
N GLU A 200 4.31 93.23 39.74
CA GLU A 200 4.62 92.47 40.96
C GLU A 200 5.51 93.27 41.92
N ARG A 201 6.44 94.08 41.41
CA ARG A 201 7.29 94.95 42.21
C ARG A 201 6.52 96.12 42.83
N GLU A 202 5.57 96.72 42.11
CA GLU A 202 4.70 97.77 42.66
C GLU A 202 3.76 97.24 43.75
N VAL A 203 3.27 96.00 43.63
CA VAL A 203 2.32 95.43 44.60
C VAL A 203 3.03 94.79 45.79
N PHE A 204 4.18 94.16 45.61
CA PHE A 204 4.87 93.36 46.64
C PHE A 204 6.25 93.88 47.04
N GLY A 205 6.74 94.99 46.47
CA GLY A 205 8.08 95.51 46.72
C GLY A 205 8.11 96.78 47.58
N TYR A 206 8.12 96.64 48.92
CA TYR A 206 8.89 97.57 49.77
C TYR A 206 9.40 96.91 51.05
N SER A 207 10.72 96.91 51.21
CA SER A 207 11.49 96.46 52.37
C SER A 207 12.19 97.67 53.02
N GLY A 208 11.98 97.88 54.32
CA GLY A 208 12.73 98.87 55.12
C GLY A 208 12.21 99.04 56.57
N GLN A 209 12.87 98.34 57.52
CA GLN A 209 12.91 98.42 59.01
C GLN A 209 13.16 99.85 59.58
N PRO A 210 13.32 100.16 60.92
CA PRO A 210 13.44 99.34 62.17
C PRO A 210 12.77 99.91 63.48
N ASP A 211 12.88 99.17 64.59
CA ASP A 211 12.78 99.52 66.06
C ASP A 211 11.73 98.64 66.80
N ALA A 212 11.94 97.88 67.88
CA ALA A 212 13.02 97.34 68.72
C ALA A 212 12.33 96.31 69.72
N PRO A 213 12.96 95.71 70.76
CA PRO A 213 13.86 94.53 70.80
C PRO A 213 13.37 93.42 71.83
N PRO A 214 14.22 92.48 72.34
CA PRO A 214 14.41 91.06 71.96
C PRO A 214 13.76 90.02 72.93
N PRO A 215 13.91 88.68 72.73
CA PRO A 215 12.96 87.64 73.18
C PRO A 215 13.33 86.95 74.50
N PRO A 216 12.50 85.98 74.94
CA PRO A 216 13.05 84.71 75.42
C PRO A 216 12.53 83.51 74.62
N GLU A 217 13.46 82.58 74.49
CA GLU A 217 13.39 81.25 73.90
C GLU A 217 12.39 80.34 74.62
N GLU A 218 11.63 79.55 73.87
CA GLU A 218 11.56 78.07 73.98
C GLU A 218 10.43 77.54 73.09
N GLY A 219 10.71 76.45 72.40
CA GLY A 219 10.08 76.09 71.14
C GLY A 219 8.67 75.51 71.22
N VAL A 220 7.94 75.68 70.12
CA VAL A 220 7.04 74.65 69.57
C VAL A 220 7.07 74.80 68.06
N ALA A 221 7.73 73.87 67.38
CA ALA A 221 7.58 73.68 65.94
C ALA A 221 6.16 73.17 65.66
N ALA A 222 5.31 74.01 65.08
CA ALA A 222 4.03 73.56 64.54
C ALA A 222 4.28 72.83 63.21
N GLU A 223 4.27 71.50 63.27
CA GLU A 223 4.24 70.58 62.15
C GLU A 223 3.16 70.98 61.13
N ARG A 224 3.57 71.58 60.01
CA ARG A 224 2.77 71.57 58.78
C ARG A 224 3.09 70.30 58.01
N HIS A 225 2.31 69.26 58.26
CA HIS A 225 2.26 68.02 57.49
C HIS A 225 2.17 68.33 55.99
N ARG A 226 3.24 68.07 55.26
CA ARG A 226 3.27 67.98 53.80
C ARG A 226 3.59 66.54 53.44
N GLN A 227 2.57 65.71 53.21
CA GLN A 227 2.76 64.39 52.60
C GLN A 227 2.14 64.36 51.19
N PRO A 228 2.86 63.85 50.17
CA PRO A 228 2.50 64.04 48.77
C PRO A 228 1.56 62.94 48.25
N ILE A 229 0.79 63.33 47.23
CA ILE A 229 -0.19 62.60 46.40
C ILE A 229 0.22 61.17 45.95
N LYS A 230 1.50 60.81 46.09
CA LYS A 230 2.06 59.51 45.68
C LYS A 230 1.41 58.31 46.38
N ARG A 231 1.02 58.45 47.65
CA ARG A 231 0.42 57.34 48.43
C ARG A 231 -0.98 56.94 47.93
N ALA A 232 -1.76 57.92 47.46
CA ALA A 232 -3.12 57.68 47.00
C ALA A 232 -3.18 56.94 45.64
N VAL A 233 -2.15 57.08 44.80
CA VAL A 233 -2.07 56.38 43.51
C VAL A 233 -1.66 54.92 43.68
N GLU A 234 -0.76 54.63 44.64
CA GLU A 234 -0.27 53.29 44.92
C GLU A 234 -1.33 52.40 45.60
N GLU A 235 -2.16 52.99 46.46
CA GLU A 235 -3.24 52.28 47.17
C GLU A 235 -4.41 51.87 46.23
N ALA A 236 -4.69 52.68 45.20
CA ALA A 236 -5.71 52.37 44.18
C ALA A 236 -5.28 51.27 43.20
N ALA A 237 -3.96 51.12 42.94
CA ALA A 237 -3.44 50.07 42.07
C ALA A 237 -3.48 48.67 42.73
N ALA A 238 -3.40 48.62 44.07
CA ALA A 238 -3.36 47.36 44.83
C ALA A 238 -4.73 46.68 44.98
N THR A 239 -5.84 47.44 44.90
CA THR A 239 -7.18 46.94 45.22
C THR A 239 -7.93 46.28 44.05
N GLY A 240 -7.41 46.38 42.81
CA GLY A 240 -8.15 45.98 41.61
C GLY A 240 -7.85 44.60 41.01
N CYS A 241 -6.84 43.86 41.49
CA CYS A 241 -6.22 42.79 40.70
C CYS A 241 -6.13 41.42 41.39
N TYR A 242 -7.19 40.91 42.02
CA TYR A 242 -7.28 39.46 42.26
C TYR A 242 -8.71 38.96 42.57
N VAL A 243 -9.21 38.03 41.74
CA VAL A 243 -10.38 37.18 42.06
C VAL A 243 -9.91 35.72 42.00
N PRO A 244 -9.90 34.97 43.11
CA PRO A 244 -9.49 33.56 43.09
C PRO A 244 -10.54 32.67 42.40
N LEU A 245 -10.06 31.75 41.56
CA LEU A 245 -10.85 30.77 40.84
C LEU A 245 -11.40 29.69 41.81
N ALA A 246 -12.72 29.45 41.82
CA ALA A 246 -13.33 28.38 42.61
C ALA A 246 -12.97 26.99 42.04
N LYS A 247 -12.49 26.09 42.91
CA LYS A 247 -12.15 24.70 42.59
C LYS A 247 -13.39 23.91 42.10
N LYS A 248 -13.24 23.17 41.01
CA LYS A 248 -14.19 22.12 40.56
C LYS A 248 -14.11 20.90 41.50
N PRO A 249 -15.21 20.15 41.71
CA PRO A 249 -15.19 18.88 42.45
C PRO A 249 -14.61 17.74 41.60
N ASP A 250 -13.93 16.82 42.28
CA ASP A 250 -13.22 15.66 41.75
C ASP A 250 -14.11 14.68 40.97
N CYS A 251 -13.61 14.19 39.82
CA CYS A 251 -14.10 12.99 39.16
C CYS A 251 -13.57 11.75 39.90
N PRO A 252 -14.38 10.70 40.14
CA PRO A 252 -13.88 9.44 40.65
C PRO A 252 -13.14 8.67 39.54
N ALA A 253 -11.89 8.32 39.81
CA ALA A 253 -11.10 7.40 39.02
C ALA A 253 -11.78 6.01 39.01
N GLY A 254 -12.17 5.55 37.84
CA GLY A 254 -12.42 4.13 37.60
C GLY A 254 -11.12 3.42 37.28
N GLY A 255 -10.97 2.21 37.81
CA GLY A 255 -10.06 1.21 37.27
C GLY A 255 -9.42 0.31 38.32
N ASP A 256 -9.91 -0.94 38.35
CA ASP A 256 -9.23 -2.22 38.60
C ASP A 256 -9.98 -3.08 39.63
N LYS A 257 -10.11 -4.40 39.53
CA LYS A 257 -10.04 -5.46 38.50
C LYS A 257 -10.34 -6.76 39.29
N VAL A 258 -10.63 -7.87 38.61
CA VAL A 258 -10.58 -9.27 39.11
C VAL A 258 -11.81 -9.76 39.90
N GLU A 259 -12.73 -10.44 39.20
CA GLU A 259 -12.86 -11.93 39.21
C GLU A 259 -13.65 -12.39 37.98
#